data_AF-A0A4D4KM64-F1
#
_entry.id   AF-A0A4D4KM64-F1
#
_cell.length_a   1.000
_cell.length_b   1.000
_cell.length_c   1.000
_cell.angle_alpha   90.00
_cell.angle_beta   90.00
_cell.angle_gamma   90.00
#
_symmetry.space_group_name_H-M   'P 1'
#
loop_
_entity.id
_entity.type
_entity.pdbx_description
1 polymer ?
#
loop_
_entity_poly.entity_id
_entity_poly.type
_entity_poly.pdbx_seq_one_letter_code
_entity_poly.pdbx_strand_id
1 'polypeptide(L)'
;MEAVGAGAVTVASLRRGEGGLERFACSLAEAYVAGAPVDWSVFCTGRPGERVDLPTYAFQHQRYWTESSSGTAEASVLGQDTVDHPLLGAAITPADGDRRVFTSRLSLKTHPWLADHVALGTVLLPGTAFVELAVRAGDEVGCGFLEELTLRSPLVLPEDGSVQVQVLVGEPGDAGARTVTVHARSENGDAPWTRCAEGVLADRAAGSASDLAAWPPPGAAEMRVDGAYELLQARGYDYGPAFQGLRAAWRRGDDVFAEVVLEEEAHADARRFGLHPALLDAALHATLLEDDRPGESGTVLPFVWNGVALHATGASALRVRLTRQGPEKLAIAVADESGAPVLSVESVLTRPVSAAQLAGAGGAAVHDSLFRVEWTPCAVPADAPGLSSRPWEEVSDGGDDVPDLVVLRTEPGSGLDAVHAVTHRVLAAVQEWLAGERFLATRLLVATRGAVALPGEAVADLAGAAVWGSSAPRSWRTPAGFCSSTATWTRRTRPPPRPSPRPGNHNS
;
A
#
# COMPACT_ATOMS: atom_id res chain seq x y z
N MET A 1 33.44 -35.59 69.39
CA MET A 1 33.94 -35.41 68.02
C MET A 1 34.33 -33.95 67.89
N GLU A 2 35.59 -33.65 68.22
CA GLU A 2 36.17 -32.31 68.14
C GLU A 2 36.19 -31.84 66.69
N ALA A 3 35.45 -30.77 66.39
CA ALA A 3 35.46 -30.13 65.08
C ALA A 3 36.67 -29.19 64.98
N VAL A 4 37.85 -29.75 64.78
CA VAL A 4 39.04 -28.98 64.36
C VAL A 4 38.88 -28.68 62.87
N GLY A 5 38.63 -27.40 62.52
CA GLY A 5 38.54 -26.93 61.13
C GLY A 5 37.25 -26.20 60.73
N ALA A 6 36.28 -26.05 61.63
CA ALA A 6 35.15 -25.13 61.38
C ALA A 6 35.64 -23.68 61.54
N GLY A 7 35.54 -22.87 60.48
CA GLY A 7 35.81 -21.45 60.55
C GLY A 7 34.88 -20.80 61.58
N ALA A 8 35.45 -20.17 62.61
CA ALA A 8 34.70 -19.45 63.63
C ALA A 8 34.84 -17.95 63.40
N VAL A 9 33.72 -17.24 63.37
CA VAL A 9 33.74 -15.78 63.41
C VAL A 9 33.93 -15.35 64.86
N THR A 10 34.98 -14.56 65.11
CA THR A 10 35.24 -13.98 66.42
C THR A 10 34.88 -12.49 66.39
N VAL A 11 33.97 -12.09 67.27
CA VAL A 11 33.55 -10.69 67.44
C VAL A 11 34.05 -10.16 68.77
N ALA A 12 34.61 -8.95 68.78
CA ALA A 12 35.20 -8.36 69.98
C ALA A 12 34.19 -7.42 70.66
N SER A 13 33.49 -7.92 71.69
CA SER A 13 32.47 -7.15 72.43
C SER A 13 33.03 -5.96 73.21
N LEU A 14 34.33 -5.97 73.53
CA LEU A 14 35.08 -4.88 74.15
C LEU A 14 36.49 -4.81 73.55
N ARG A 15 36.94 -3.60 73.20
CA ARG A 15 38.29 -3.33 72.70
C ARG A 15 38.95 -2.21 73.51
N ARG A 16 40.28 -2.27 73.65
CA ARG A 16 41.05 -1.24 74.36
C ARG A 16 40.92 0.09 73.61
N GLY A 17 40.38 1.12 74.27
CA GLY A 17 40.20 2.45 73.68
C GLY A 17 38.92 2.63 72.86
N GLU A 18 38.13 1.57 72.66
CA GLU A 18 36.87 1.57 71.90
C GLU A 18 35.74 0.93 72.73
N GLY A 19 35.62 1.34 73.99
CA GLY A 19 34.54 0.86 74.87
C GLY A 19 33.21 1.53 74.57
N GLY A 20 32.11 0.95 75.05
CA GLY A 20 30.78 1.56 75.02
C GLY A 20 29.77 0.85 74.12
N LEU A 21 28.55 1.37 74.11
CA LEU A 21 27.39 0.78 73.41
C LEU A 21 27.58 0.69 71.89
N GLU A 22 28.34 1.62 71.30
CA GLU A 22 28.62 1.65 69.86
C GLU A 22 29.46 0.43 69.43
N ARG A 23 30.53 0.11 70.17
CA ARG A 23 31.33 -1.09 69.90
C ARG A 23 30.53 -2.37 70.11
N PHE A 24 29.65 -2.39 71.11
CA PHE A 24 28.76 -3.53 71.34
C PHE A 24 27.75 -3.71 70.19
N ALA A 25 27.12 -2.63 69.72
CA ALA A 25 26.21 -2.64 68.56
C ALA A 25 26.93 -3.08 67.27
N CYS A 26 28.15 -2.59 67.05
CA CYS A 26 29.02 -3.01 65.96
C CYS A 26 29.32 -4.52 66.03
N SER A 27 29.61 -5.05 67.23
CA SER A 27 29.86 -6.49 67.41
C SER A 27 28.63 -7.35 67.14
N LEU A 28 27.42 -6.86 67.48
CA LEU A 28 26.16 -7.52 67.10
C LEU A 28 25.93 -7.49 65.59
N ALA A 29 26.25 -6.39 64.92
CA ALA A 29 26.16 -6.29 63.47
C ALA A 29 27.17 -7.21 62.77
N GLU A 30 28.41 -7.27 63.24
CA GLU A 30 29.46 -8.20 62.76
C GLU A 30 28.98 -9.65 62.88
N ALA A 31 28.35 -10.02 64.02
CA ALA A 31 27.79 -11.35 64.22
C ALA A 31 26.60 -11.64 63.29
N TYR A 32 25.69 -10.68 63.11
CA TYR A 32 24.52 -10.81 62.23
C TYR A 32 24.92 -10.97 60.75
N VAL A 33 25.87 -10.17 60.28
CA VAL A 33 26.44 -10.28 58.91
C VAL A 33 27.13 -11.62 58.70
N ALA A 34 27.74 -12.17 59.76
CA ALA A 34 28.32 -13.51 59.74
C ALA A 34 27.28 -14.65 59.85
N GLY A 35 25.99 -14.33 59.89
CA GLY A 35 24.88 -15.30 59.91
C GLY A 35 24.42 -15.73 61.30
N ALA A 36 24.90 -15.10 62.38
CA ALA A 36 24.40 -15.38 63.73
C ALA A 36 22.98 -14.80 63.90
N PRO A 37 22.05 -15.53 64.54
CA PRO A 37 20.72 -15.03 64.83
C PRO A 37 20.80 -13.95 65.92
N VAL A 38 20.67 -12.68 65.54
CA VAL A 38 20.61 -11.55 66.48
C VAL A 38 19.17 -11.07 66.58
N ASP A 39 18.63 -11.07 67.79
CA ASP A 39 17.32 -10.47 68.07
C ASP A 39 17.47 -8.96 68.31
N TRP A 40 17.27 -8.19 67.24
CA TRP A 40 17.32 -6.72 67.28
C TRP A 40 16.19 -6.09 68.11
N SER A 41 15.10 -6.83 68.40
CA SER A 41 14.02 -6.32 69.25
C SER A 41 14.48 -6.15 70.70
N VAL A 42 15.34 -7.05 71.20
CA VAL A 42 15.95 -6.95 72.53
C VAL A 42 16.87 -5.73 72.60
N PHE A 43 17.69 -5.48 71.57
CA PHE A 43 18.56 -4.32 71.51
C PHE A 43 17.79 -2.99 71.56
N CYS A 44 16.60 -2.95 70.97
CA CYS A 44 15.74 -1.76 70.92
C CYS A 44 14.77 -1.65 72.11
N THR A 45 14.81 -2.57 73.07
CA THR A 45 13.88 -2.56 74.22
C THR A 45 14.00 -1.26 75.02
N GLY A 46 12.86 -0.61 75.29
CA GLY A 46 12.81 0.67 76.02
C GLY A 46 13.10 1.91 75.15
N ARG A 47 13.27 1.76 73.84
CA ARG A 47 13.38 2.87 72.88
C ARG A 47 12.13 2.93 72.00
N PRO A 48 11.39 4.05 71.94
CA PRO A 48 10.31 4.20 70.98
C PRO A 48 10.90 4.25 69.57
N GLY A 49 10.48 3.32 68.70
CA GLY A 49 10.87 3.28 67.29
C GLY A 49 9.63 3.12 66.42
N GLU A 50 9.57 3.84 65.31
CA GLU A 50 8.53 3.72 64.29
C GLU A 50 9.11 3.04 63.04
N ARG A 51 8.29 2.26 62.32
CA ARG A 51 8.70 1.71 61.02
C ARG A 51 8.68 2.84 60.00
N VAL A 52 9.80 3.05 59.33
CA VAL A 52 9.92 4.02 58.24
C VAL A 52 10.03 3.30 56.91
N ASP A 53 9.52 3.91 55.85
CA ASP A 53 9.73 3.41 54.49
C ASP A 53 11.21 3.56 54.11
N LEU A 54 11.79 2.44 53.68
CA LEU A 54 13.14 2.40 53.12
C LEU A 54 13.05 2.23 51.60
N PRO A 55 14.11 2.60 50.84
CA PRO A 55 14.21 2.25 49.44
C PRO A 55 13.91 0.77 49.22
N THR A 56 13.17 0.47 48.16
CA THR A 56 12.85 -0.91 47.82
C THR A 56 14.12 -1.70 47.48
N TYR A 57 14.04 -3.03 47.58
CA TYR A 57 15.13 -3.91 47.20
C TYR A 57 15.59 -3.62 45.75
N ALA A 58 16.89 -3.41 45.55
CA ALA A 58 17.46 -3.20 44.23
C ALA A 58 17.49 -4.53 43.47
N PHE A 59 16.39 -4.87 42.78
CA PHE A 59 16.34 -6.03 41.91
C PHE A 59 17.43 -5.96 40.84
N GLN A 60 18.03 -7.11 40.52
CA GLN A 60 18.96 -7.19 39.41
C GLN A 60 18.17 -7.21 38.10
N HIS A 61 18.21 -6.11 37.36
CA HIS A 61 17.45 -5.96 36.12
C HIS A 61 18.15 -6.71 34.98
N GLN A 62 17.87 -8.00 34.87
CA GLN A 62 18.23 -8.81 33.70
C GLN A 62 16.99 -9.11 32.86
N ARG A 63 17.13 -8.98 31.54
CA ARG A 63 16.05 -9.25 30.59
C ARG A 63 15.90 -10.75 30.38
N TYR A 64 14.79 -11.32 30.85
CA TYR A 64 14.39 -12.70 30.59
C TYR A 64 13.10 -12.71 29.77
N TRP A 65 13.21 -12.97 28.47
CA TRP A 65 12.08 -13.01 27.54
C TRP A 65 12.25 -14.16 26.55
N THR A 66 11.16 -14.82 26.14
CA THR A 66 11.18 -15.79 25.03
C THR A 66 11.23 -15.04 23.71
N GLU A 67 12.34 -15.13 23.00
CA GLU A 67 12.48 -14.63 21.64
C GLU A 67 11.81 -15.61 20.67
N SER A 68 10.81 -15.14 19.92
CA SER A 68 10.24 -15.90 18.82
C SER A 68 11.27 -15.93 17.70
N SER A 69 11.88 -17.09 17.44
CA SER A 69 12.79 -17.27 16.32
C SER A 69 12.05 -17.01 15.01
N SER A 70 12.41 -15.95 14.30
CA SER A 70 11.90 -15.67 12.96
C SER A 70 12.51 -16.65 11.95
N GLY A 71 11.72 -17.64 11.52
CA GLY A 71 11.31 -17.71 10.10
C GLY A 71 12.01 -18.67 9.13
N THR A 72 13.20 -19.22 9.38
CA THR A 72 13.84 -20.13 8.40
C THR A 72 13.85 -21.60 8.82
N ALA A 73 14.08 -21.90 10.11
CA ALA A 73 14.07 -23.28 10.60
C ALA A 73 12.66 -23.91 10.68
N GLU A 74 11.60 -23.09 10.70
CA GLU A 74 10.22 -23.58 10.84
C GLU A 74 9.60 -24.07 9.52
N ALA A 75 9.97 -23.48 8.38
CA ALA A 75 9.36 -23.82 7.09
C ALA A 75 9.69 -25.27 6.65
N SER A 76 10.95 -25.68 6.81
CA SER A 76 11.41 -27.03 6.46
C SER A 76 10.75 -28.11 7.32
N VAL A 77 10.48 -27.83 8.59
CA VAL A 77 9.74 -28.72 9.51
C VAL A 77 8.30 -28.92 9.05
N LEU A 78 7.71 -27.92 8.36
CA LEU A 78 6.38 -28.00 7.76
C LEU A 78 6.39 -28.61 6.35
N GLY A 79 7.54 -29.11 5.87
CA GLY A 79 7.69 -29.67 4.52
C GLY A 79 7.68 -28.63 3.41
N GLN A 80 7.98 -27.37 3.73
CA GLN A 80 8.06 -26.26 2.79
C GLN A 80 9.52 -25.94 2.47
N ASP A 81 9.78 -25.41 1.27
CA ASP A 81 11.10 -24.94 0.90
C ASP A 81 11.36 -23.58 1.57
N THR A 82 12.58 -23.37 2.07
CA THR A 82 12.99 -22.08 2.64
C THR A 82 13.40 -21.12 1.55
N VAL A 83 12.92 -19.88 1.60
CA VAL A 83 13.41 -18.80 0.73
C VAL A 83 14.30 -17.89 1.55
N ASP A 84 15.57 -17.80 1.19
CA ASP A 84 16.48 -16.83 1.83
C ASP A 84 16.22 -15.43 1.26
N HIS A 85 15.19 -14.77 1.80
CA HIS A 85 14.81 -13.42 1.42
C HIS A 85 14.10 -12.69 2.58
N PRO A 86 14.38 -11.40 2.84
CA PRO A 86 13.76 -10.72 3.98
C PRO A 86 12.23 -10.59 3.91
N LEU A 87 11.65 -10.51 2.70
CA LEU A 87 10.20 -10.34 2.51
C LEU A 87 9.46 -11.62 2.07
N LEU A 88 10.17 -12.73 1.81
CA LEU A 88 9.59 -14.03 1.42
C LEU A 88 10.14 -15.11 2.34
N GLY A 89 9.28 -15.85 3.04
CA GLY A 89 9.73 -16.79 4.07
C GLY A 89 9.82 -18.23 3.56
N ALA A 90 8.73 -18.73 2.97
CA ALA A 90 8.64 -20.11 2.53
C ALA A 90 8.05 -20.23 1.12
N ALA A 91 8.45 -21.26 0.40
CA ALA A 91 7.91 -21.64 -0.89
C ALA A 91 7.21 -23.01 -0.80
N ILE A 92 6.08 -23.11 -1.48
CA ILE A 92 5.26 -24.30 -1.59
C ILE A 92 5.13 -24.61 -3.07
N THR A 93 5.43 -25.86 -3.43
CA THR A 93 5.20 -26.41 -4.76
C THR A 93 4.03 -27.40 -4.65
N PRO A 94 2.80 -27.00 -5.04
CA PRO A 94 1.66 -27.90 -5.03
C PRO A 94 1.95 -29.14 -5.88
N ALA A 95 1.53 -30.32 -5.41
CA ALA A 95 1.83 -31.58 -6.08
C ALA A 95 1.14 -31.75 -7.44
N ASP A 96 0.15 -30.90 -7.75
CA ASP A 96 -0.74 -31.02 -8.91
C ASP A 96 -0.37 -30.09 -10.08
N GLY A 97 0.79 -29.43 -10.06
CA GLY A 97 1.26 -28.62 -11.20
C GLY A 97 2.56 -27.86 -10.93
N ASP A 98 2.99 -27.07 -11.92
CA ASP A 98 4.25 -26.30 -11.88
C ASP A 98 4.07 -24.87 -11.34
N ARG A 99 2.97 -24.62 -10.62
CA ARG A 99 2.74 -23.37 -9.91
C ARG A 99 3.60 -23.29 -8.65
N ARG A 100 3.99 -22.08 -8.25
CA ARG A 100 4.71 -21.84 -6.99
C ARG A 100 3.93 -20.87 -6.13
N VAL A 101 3.87 -21.15 -4.83
CA VAL A 101 3.24 -20.28 -3.84
C VAL A 101 4.28 -19.89 -2.81
N PHE A 102 4.58 -18.61 -2.70
CA PHE A 102 5.46 -18.07 -1.68
C PHE A 102 4.61 -17.45 -0.58
N THR A 103 5.00 -17.65 0.67
CA THR A 103 4.29 -17.13 1.83
C THR A 103 5.24 -16.38 2.75
N SER A 104 4.75 -15.29 3.33
CA SER A 104 5.47 -14.54 4.35
C SER A 104 4.53 -13.74 5.24
N ARG A 105 5.13 -13.12 6.25
CA ARG A 105 4.46 -12.22 7.19
C ARG A 105 5.26 -10.92 7.25
N LEU A 106 4.58 -9.80 7.01
CA LEU A 106 5.20 -8.47 7.09
C LEU A 106 4.65 -7.75 8.32
N SER A 107 5.55 -7.19 9.13
CA SER A 107 5.20 -6.38 10.29
C SER A 107 6.24 -5.29 10.50
N LEU A 108 5.84 -4.14 11.06
CA LEU A 108 6.79 -3.08 11.41
C LEU A 108 7.76 -3.51 12.53
N LYS A 109 7.43 -4.55 13.30
CA LYS A 109 8.31 -5.11 14.34
C LYS A 109 9.47 -5.91 13.75
N THR A 110 9.24 -6.63 12.66
CA THR A 110 10.25 -7.46 11.98
C THR A 110 10.96 -6.72 10.85
N HIS A 111 10.33 -5.69 10.29
CA HIS A 111 10.83 -4.89 9.18
C HIS A 111 10.66 -3.40 9.51
N PRO A 112 11.40 -2.86 10.51
CA PRO A 112 11.19 -1.51 11.01
C PRO A 112 11.36 -0.42 9.96
N TRP A 113 12.23 -0.62 8.96
CA TRP A 113 12.38 0.30 7.84
C TRP A 113 11.08 0.52 7.04
N LEU A 114 10.13 -0.41 7.05
CA LEU A 114 8.83 -0.21 6.39
C LEU A 114 7.99 0.89 7.03
N ALA A 115 8.23 1.23 8.30
CA ALA A 115 7.53 2.31 8.99
C ALA A 115 7.85 3.69 8.38
N ASP A 116 8.97 3.79 7.67
CA ASP A 116 9.46 5.03 7.06
C ASP A 116 8.83 5.32 5.69
N HIS A 117 7.99 4.43 5.15
CA HIS A 117 7.27 4.67 3.90
C HIS A 117 5.84 5.12 4.16
N VAL A 118 5.68 6.41 4.44
CA VAL A 118 4.38 7.02 4.78
C VAL A 118 3.92 7.95 3.65
N ALA A 119 2.68 7.75 3.21
CA ALA A 119 2.01 8.65 2.28
C ALA A 119 0.65 9.08 2.86
N LEU A 120 0.40 10.39 2.88
CA LEU A 120 -0.81 11.00 3.44
C LEU A 120 -1.12 10.46 4.85
N GLY A 121 -0.10 10.35 5.70
CA GLY A 121 -0.20 9.83 7.06
C GLY A 121 -0.45 8.32 7.19
N THR A 122 -0.36 7.54 6.10
CA THR A 122 -0.58 6.08 6.13
C THR A 122 0.71 5.33 5.78
N VAL A 123 1.09 4.34 6.61
CA VAL A 123 2.23 3.45 6.33
C VAL A 123 1.85 2.45 5.25
N LEU A 124 2.58 2.46 4.13
CA LEU A 124 2.32 1.61 2.97
C LEU A 124 3.51 0.74 2.64
N LEU A 125 3.28 -0.50 2.20
CA LEU A 125 4.30 -1.23 1.48
C LEU A 125 4.63 -0.47 0.17
N PRO A 126 5.89 -0.07 -0.08
CA PRO A 126 6.23 0.70 -1.27
C PRO A 126 6.01 -0.11 -2.55
N GLY A 127 5.74 0.58 -3.66
CA GLY A 127 5.57 -0.06 -4.97
C GLY A 127 6.78 -0.91 -5.39
N THR A 128 7.97 -0.46 -5.01
CA THR A 128 9.25 -1.14 -5.27
C THR A 128 9.40 -2.46 -4.51
N ALA A 129 8.73 -2.63 -3.37
CA ALA A 129 8.71 -3.92 -2.66
C ALA A 129 7.86 -4.96 -3.39
N PHE A 130 6.80 -4.57 -4.11
CA PHE A 130 6.07 -5.50 -4.97
C PHE A 130 6.91 -5.96 -6.17
N VAL A 131 7.74 -5.06 -6.73
CA VAL A 131 8.71 -5.41 -7.79
C VAL A 131 9.72 -6.42 -7.25
N GLU A 132 10.32 -6.17 -6.09
CA GLU A 132 11.25 -7.10 -5.44
C GLU A 132 10.62 -8.47 -5.18
N LEU A 133 9.39 -8.52 -4.63
CA LEU A 133 8.65 -9.76 -4.41
C LEU A 133 8.41 -10.53 -5.72
N ALA A 134 8.04 -9.84 -6.80
CA ALA A 134 7.75 -10.45 -8.08
C ALA A 134 9.03 -10.98 -8.76
N VAL A 135 10.10 -10.20 -8.79
CA VAL A 135 11.40 -10.59 -9.37
C VAL A 135 11.98 -11.78 -8.60
N ARG A 136 12.04 -11.71 -7.26
CA ARG A 136 12.56 -12.82 -6.44
C ARG A 136 11.77 -14.11 -6.61
N ALA A 137 10.44 -14.02 -6.71
CA ALA A 137 9.58 -15.17 -7.01
C ALA A 137 9.76 -15.69 -8.45
N GLY A 138 10.08 -14.81 -9.39
CA GLY A 138 10.44 -15.16 -10.76
C GLY A 138 11.78 -15.90 -10.86
N ASP A 139 12.79 -15.47 -10.12
CA ASP A 139 14.10 -16.13 -10.06
C ASP A 139 13.98 -17.60 -9.61
N GLU A 140 13.07 -17.90 -8.69
CA GLU A 140 12.78 -19.26 -8.21
C GLU A 140 12.24 -20.21 -9.30
N VAL A 141 11.77 -19.67 -10.42
CA VAL A 141 11.25 -20.43 -11.56
C VAL A 141 12.02 -20.14 -12.85
N GLY A 142 13.13 -19.41 -12.78
CA GLY A 142 13.94 -19.03 -13.94
C GLY A 142 13.32 -17.93 -14.82
N CYS A 143 12.35 -17.16 -14.31
CA CYS A 143 11.70 -16.05 -15.03
C CYS A 143 11.99 -14.72 -14.32
N GLY A 144 13.25 -14.27 -14.34
CA GLY A 144 13.69 -13.06 -13.63
C GLY A 144 13.35 -11.73 -14.32
N PHE A 145 12.79 -11.76 -15.55
CA PHE A 145 12.32 -10.55 -16.24
C PHE A 145 10.83 -10.31 -15.93
N LEU A 146 10.51 -9.13 -15.41
CA LEU A 146 9.13 -8.73 -15.14
C LEU A 146 8.63 -7.90 -16.33
N GLU A 147 7.82 -8.53 -17.19
CA GLU A 147 7.26 -7.89 -18.38
C GLU A 147 6.32 -6.75 -17.99
N GLU A 148 5.42 -7.03 -17.05
CA GLU A 148 4.46 -6.07 -16.52
C GLU A 148 4.15 -6.40 -15.05
N LEU A 149 3.94 -5.38 -14.23
CA LEU A 149 3.33 -5.49 -12.91
C LEU A 149 2.40 -4.30 -12.65
N THR A 150 1.12 -4.58 -12.49
CA THR A 150 0.09 -3.61 -12.11
C THR A 150 -0.23 -3.72 -10.62
N LEU A 151 -0.10 -2.62 -9.89
CA LEU A 151 -0.48 -2.48 -8.48
C LEU A 151 -1.97 -2.14 -8.38
N ARG A 152 -2.77 -3.10 -7.93
CA ARG A 152 -4.23 -3.04 -7.89
C ARG A 152 -4.76 -2.32 -6.66
N SER A 153 -4.15 -2.60 -5.51
CA SER A 153 -4.58 -2.08 -4.22
C SER A 153 -3.34 -1.79 -3.36
N PRO A 154 -3.24 -0.59 -2.76
CA PRO A 154 -2.20 -0.29 -1.78
C PRO A 154 -2.27 -1.31 -0.62
N LEU A 155 -1.11 -1.75 -0.14
CA LEU A 155 -1.02 -2.59 1.05
C LEU A 155 -0.64 -1.70 2.25
N VAL A 156 -1.62 -1.42 3.10
CA VAL A 156 -1.43 -0.70 4.36
C VAL A 156 -0.83 -1.65 5.39
N LEU A 157 0.22 -1.21 6.07
CA LEU A 157 0.84 -1.97 7.15
C LEU A 157 0.32 -1.44 8.50
N PRO A 158 -0.24 -2.30 9.36
CA PRO A 158 -0.74 -1.86 10.65
C PRO A 158 0.42 -1.51 11.59
N GLU A 159 0.21 -0.50 12.44
CA GLU A 159 1.18 -0.13 13.50
C GLU A 159 1.48 -1.32 14.43
N ASP A 160 0.43 -2.10 14.72
CA ASP A 160 0.51 -3.32 15.52
C ASP A 160 -0.04 -4.55 14.79
N GLY A 161 0.66 -5.66 14.92
CA GLY A 161 0.32 -6.92 14.28
C GLY A 161 1.07 -7.12 12.98
N SER A 162 0.50 -7.91 12.08
CA SER A 162 1.15 -8.26 10.82
C SER A 162 0.14 -8.47 9.70
N VAL A 163 0.64 -8.45 8.47
CA VAL A 163 -0.08 -8.89 7.29
C VAL A 163 0.53 -10.18 6.77
N GLN A 164 -0.33 -11.14 6.42
CA GLN A 164 0.08 -12.32 5.69
C GLN A 164 0.15 -11.97 4.21
N VAL A 165 1.23 -12.37 3.55
CA VAL A 165 1.46 -12.14 2.12
C VAL A 165 1.60 -13.47 1.40
N GLN A 166 0.97 -13.57 0.23
CA GLN A 166 1.13 -14.67 -0.70
C GLN A 166 1.52 -14.16 -2.08
N VAL A 167 2.59 -14.71 -2.63
CA VAL A 167 2.98 -14.49 -4.03
C VAL A 167 2.73 -15.79 -4.78
N LEU A 168 1.86 -15.76 -5.79
CA LEU A 168 1.55 -16.91 -6.61
C LEU A 168 2.14 -16.71 -7.98
N VAL A 169 3.00 -17.66 -8.40
CA VAL A 169 3.51 -17.75 -9.75
C VAL A 169 2.79 -18.90 -10.45
N GLY A 170 2.14 -18.57 -11.57
CA GLY A 170 1.36 -19.50 -12.37
C GLY A 170 2.22 -20.52 -13.11
N GLU A 171 1.53 -21.46 -13.74
CA GLU A 171 2.13 -22.41 -14.69
C GLU A 171 2.74 -21.71 -15.91
N PRO A 172 3.71 -22.32 -16.59
CA PRO A 172 4.31 -21.73 -17.79
C PRO A 172 3.27 -21.73 -18.92
N GLY A 173 3.04 -20.55 -19.51
CA GLY A 173 2.22 -20.38 -20.71
C GLY A 173 2.99 -20.70 -22.00
N ASP A 174 2.39 -20.33 -23.15
CA ASP A 174 2.81 -20.73 -24.50
C ASP A 174 4.19 -20.22 -24.98
N ALA A 175 4.93 -19.47 -24.15
CA ALA A 175 6.31 -19.03 -24.41
C ALA A 175 7.20 -19.09 -23.16
N GLY A 176 6.81 -19.88 -22.15
CA GLY A 176 7.50 -19.91 -20.84
C GLY A 176 7.14 -18.75 -19.92
N ALA A 177 6.38 -17.75 -20.39
CA ALA A 177 5.88 -16.66 -19.56
C ALA A 177 4.92 -17.19 -18.48
N ARG A 178 4.99 -16.60 -17.29
CA ARG A 178 4.21 -17.02 -16.12
C ARG A 178 3.47 -15.81 -15.53
N THR A 179 2.23 -16.02 -15.10
CA THR A 179 1.52 -14.99 -14.34
C THR A 179 2.10 -14.88 -12.93
N VAL A 180 2.13 -13.67 -12.37
CA VAL A 180 2.46 -13.44 -10.96
C VAL A 180 1.36 -12.63 -10.31
N THR A 181 0.94 -13.01 -9.10
CA THR A 181 0.00 -12.22 -8.30
C THR A 181 0.44 -12.12 -6.85
N VAL A 182 0.29 -10.95 -6.26
CA VAL A 182 0.59 -10.70 -4.84
C VAL A 182 -0.72 -10.44 -4.11
N HIS A 183 -0.97 -11.21 -3.07
CA HIS A 183 -2.15 -11.10 -2.22
C HIS A 183 -1.73 -10.83 -0.78
N ALA A 184 -2.54 -10.07 -0.07
CA ALA A 184 -2.35 -9.83 1.34
C ALA A 184 -3.66 -9.90 2.10
N ARG A 185 -3.57 -10.24 3.39
CA ARG A 185 -4.67 -10.11 4.35
C ARG A 185 -4.12 -9.79 5.73
N SER A 186 -4.94 -9.15 6.56
CA SER A 186 -4.64 -8.98 7.99
C SER A 186 -4.50 -10.36 8.66
N GLU A 187 -3.52 -10.51 9.55
CA GLU A 187 -3.42 -11.71 10.40
C GLU A 187 -4.54 -11.75 11.47
N ASN A 188 -5.00 -10.58 11.89
CA ASN A 188 -6.02 -10.44 12.93
C ASN A 188 -7.43 -10.43 12.29
N GLY A 189 -7.95 -11.62 11.99
CA GLY A 189 -9.34 -11.84 11.56
C GLY A 189 -9.48 -12.74 10.33
N ASP A 190 -10.70 -13.20 10.05
CA ASP A 190 -11.07 -13.97 8.85
C ASP A 190 -11.18 -13.07 7.60
N ALA A 191 -10.32 -12.06 7.49
CA ALA A 191 -10.35 -11.11 6.39
C ALA A 191 -10.07 -11.83 5.06
N PRO A 192 -10.84 -11.50 3.99
CA PRO A 192 -10.59 -12.08 2.68
C PRO A 192 -9.23 -11.62 2.14
N TRP A 193 -8.60 -12.46 1.32
CA TRP A 193 -7.41 -12.09 0.58
C TRP A 193 -7.71 -10.93 -0.38
N THR A 194 -6.89 -9.90 -0.31
CA THR A 194 -6.91 -8.77 -1.26
C THR A 194 -5.78 -8.96 -2.25
N ARG A 195 -6.09 -8.92 -3.55
CA ARG A 195 -5.06 -8.88 -4.60
C ARG A 195 -4.46 -7.48 -4.66
N CYS A 196 -3.21 -7.36 -4.23
CA CYS A 196 -2.45 -6.11 -4.20
C CYS A 196 -1.75 -5.84 -5.52
N ALA A 197 -1.24 -6.88 -6.20
CA ALA A 197 -0.57 -6.74 -7.49
C ALA A 197 -0.82 -7.94 -8.41
N GLU A 198 -0.74 -7.72 -9.72
CA GLU A 198 -0.74 -8.78 -10.74
C GLU A 198 0.14 -8.41 -11.93
N GLY A 199 0.74 -9.39 -12.57
CA GLY A 199 1.73 -9.18 -13.62
C GLY A 199 2.12 -10.44 -14.38
N VAL A 200 3.13 -10.28 -15.22
CA VAL A 200 3.70 -11.34 -16.08
C VAL A 200 5.21 -11.36 -15.94
N LEU A 201 5.76 -12.55 -15.72
CA LEU A 201 7.17 -12.87 -15.66
C LEU A 201 7.56 -13.61 -16.93
N ALA A 202 8.78 -13.40 -17.43
CA ALA A 202 9.31 -14.11 -18.58
C ALA A 202 10.77 -14.52 -18.37
N ASP A 203 11.17 -15.57 -19.07
CA ASP A 203 12.58 -15.93 -19.26
C ASP A 203 13.12 -15.12 -20.45
N ARG A 204 13.59 -13.91 -20.15
CA ARG A 204 14.18 -13.01 -21.15
C ARG A 204 15.51 -12.48 -20.62
N ALA A 205 16.55 -12.59 -21.46
CA ALA A 205 17.83 -11.97 -21.17
C ALA A 205 17.67 -10.43 -21.09
N ALA A 206 18.12 -9.86 -19.97
CA ALA A 206 18.11 -8.43 -19.74
C ALA A 206 19.05 -7.72 -20.74
N GLY A 207 18.59 -6.64 -21.37
CA GLY A 207 19.45 -5.77 -22.19
C GLY A 207 20.30 -4.86 -21.30
N SER A 208 21.63 -4.87 -21.45
CA SER A 208 22.58 -4.29 -20.48
C SER A 208 23.20 -2.94 -20.89
N ALA A 209 22.41 -1.98 -21.36
CA ALA A 209 22.95 -0.66 -21.73
C ALA A 209 22.71 0.40 -20.65
N SER A 210 23.68 0.55 -19.74
CA SER A 210 23.80 1.71 -18.84
C SER A 210 24.90 2.65 -19.36
N ASP A 211 24.57 3.93 -19.59
CA ASP A 211 25.52 5.01 -19.89
C ASP A 211 25.67 5.91 -18.64
N LEU A 212 26.10 5.31 -17.52
CA LEU A 212 26.20 5.97 -16.21
C LEU A 212 27.61 5.93 -15.61
N ALA A 213 28.63 5.63 -16.43
CA ALA A 213 30.03 5.62 -15.99
C ALA A 213 30.61 7.04 -15.82
N ALA A 214 30.21 7.99 -16.68
CA ALA A 214 30.63 9.38 -16.58
C ALA A 214 29.78 10.13 -15.55
N TRP A 215 30.40 10.59 -14.45
CA TRP A 215 29.68 11.20 -13.34
C TRP A 215 30.44 12.38 -12.68
N PRO A 216 29.78 13.50 -12.32
CA PRO A 216 28.40 13.85 -12.66
C PRO A 216 28.14 13.84 -14.18
N PRO A 217 26.90 13.61 -14.63
CA PRO A 217 26.59 13.49 -16.06
C PRO A 217 27.02 14.75 -16.83
N PRO A 218 27.87 14.63 -17.87
CA PRO A 218 28.32 15.80 -18.63
C PRO A 218 27.15 16.59 -19.22
N GLY A 219 27.19 17.92 -19.05
CA GLY A 219 26.16 18.83 -19.54
C GLY A 219 24.86 18.83 -18.74
N ALA A 220 24.80 18.16 -17.58
CA ALA A 220 23.67 18.25 -16.67
C ALA A 220 23.85 19.39 -15.65
N ALA A 221 22.78 20.14 -15.37
CA ALA A 221 22.74 21.19 -14.38
C ALA A 221 22.33 20.63 -13.02
N GLU A 222 23.00 21.04 -11.94
CA GLU A 222 22.70 20.58 -10.60
C GLU A 222 21.31 21.05 -10.11
N MET A 223 20.60 20.16 -9.44
CA MET A 223 19.31 20.42 -8.81
C MET A 223 19.51 20.57 -7.30
N ARG A 224 18.77 21.50 -6.69
CA ARG A 224 18.81 21.67 -5.23
C ARG A 224 18.06 20.53 -4.55
N VAL A 225 18.77 19.73 -3.74
CA VAL A 225 18.21 18.66 -2.92
C VAL A 225 18.09 19.04 -1.43
N ASP A 226 18.72 20.13 -1.00
CA ASP A 226 18.53 20.68 0.34
C ASP A 226 17.06 21.04 0.57
N GLY A 227 16.45 20.51 1.64
CA GLY A 227 15.04 20.76 1.92
C GLY A 227 14.07 19.87 1.13
N ALA A 228 14.58 18.89 0.37
CA ALA A 228 13.78 18.03 -0.49
C ALA A 228 12.71 17.26 0.30
N TYR A 229 13.06 16.69 1.44
CA TYR A 229 12.14 15.86 2.22
C TYR A 229 11.08 16.68 2.96
N GLU A 230 11.40 17.91 3.38
CA GLU A 230 10.42 18.86 3.90
C GLU A 230 9.42 19.28 2.82
N LEU A 231 9.89 19.47 1.58
CA LEU A 231 9.03 19.74 0.42
C LEU A 231 8.12 18.55 0.10
N LEU A 232 8.66 17.33 0.13
CA LEU A 232 7.91 16.10 -0.13
C LEU A 232 6.87 15.84 0.98
N GLN A 233 7.21 16.10 2.25
CA GLN A 233 6.27 16.07 3.35
C GLN A 233 5.10 17.03 3.13
N ALA A 234 5.36 18.26 2.70
CA ALA A 234 4.29 19.21 2.37
C ALA A 234 3.39 18.74 1.21
N ARG A 235 3.86 17.81 0.38
CA ARG A 235 3.13 17.15 -0.72
C ARG A 235 2.50 15.81 -0.31
N GLY A 236 2.55 15.46 0.97
CA GLY A 236 1.94 14.25 1.52
C GLY A 236 2.85 13.02 1.52
N TYR A 237 4.17 13.18 1.36
CA TYR A 237 5.15 12.11 1.49
C TYR A 237 5.95 12.25 2.77
N ASP A 238 5.57 11.52 3.81
CA ASP A 238 6.22 11.56 5.12
C ASP A 238 7.33 10.50 5.22
N TYR A 239 8.29 10.54 4.29
CA TYR A 239 9.38 9.57 4.25
C TYR A 239 10.27 9.67 5.50
N GLY A 240 10.54 8.53 6.15
CA GLY A 240 11.50 8.41 7.24
C GLY A 240 12.91 8.03 6.77
N PRO A 241 13.89 7.90 7.69
CA PRO A 241 15.32 7.78 7.38
C PRO A 241 15.68 6.73 6.33
N ALA A 242 15.05 5.55 6.35
CA ALA A 242 15.34 4.48 5.40
C ALA A 242 15.01 4.85 3.94
N PHE A 243 14.05 5.75 3.72
CA PHE A 243 13.63 6.23 2.40
C PHE A 243 14.24 7.59 2.03
N GLN A 244 14.98 8.22 2.94
CA GLN A 244 15.62 9.51 2.70
C GLN A 244 17.01 9.38 2.04
N GLY A 245 17.09 8.58 0.97
CA GLY A 245 18.36 8.20 0.33
C GLY A 245 18.93 9.18 -0.69
N LEU A 246 18.17 10.20 -1.13
CA LEU A 246 18.59 11.12 -2.20
C LEU A 246 19.74 12.03 -1.73
N ARG A 247 20.90 11.94 -2.41
CA ARG A 247 22.11 12.69 -2.05
C ARG A 247 22.40 13.87 -2.97
N ALA A 248 22.20 13.69 -4.26
CA ALA A 248 22.42 14.72 -5.27
C ALA A 248 21.55 14.43 -6.48
N ALA A 249 21.20 15.48 -7.23
CA ALA A 249 20.43 15.36 -8.45
C ALA A 249 20.90 16.37 -9.51
N TRP A 250 20.75 16.00 -10.78
CA TRP A 250 21.08 16.83 -11.93
C TRP A 250 20.02 16.69 -13.01
N ARG A 251 19.90 17.71 -13.86
CA ARG A 251 18.97 17.73 -14.98
C ARG A 251 19.67 17.98 -16.31
N ARG A 252 19.29 17.23 -17.33
CA ARG A 252 19.69 17.47 -18.72
C ARG A 252 18.49 17.26 -19.66
N GLY A 253 17.82 18.34 -20.03
CA GLY A 253 16.59 18.26 -20.83
C GLY A 253 15.48 17.56 -20.05
N ASP A 254 15.01 16.43 -20.57
CA ASP A 254 13.99 15.56 -19.97
C ASP A 254 14.56 14.44 -19.09
N ASP A 255 15.89 14.34 -19.00
CA ASP A 255 16.57 13.42 -18.11
C ASP A 255 16.83 14.06 -16.75
N VAL A 256 16.46 13.35 -15.69
CA VAL A 256 16.86 13.62 -14.30
C VAL A 256 17.84 12.53 -13.88
N PHE A 257 18.94 12.94 -13.27
CA PHE A 257 19.96 12.05 -12.74
C PHE A 257 19.99 12.19 -11.23
N ALA A 258 20.24 11.09 -10.52
CA ALA A 258 20.32 11.11 -9.07
C ALA A 258 21.43 10.19 -8.54
N GLU A 259 22.07 10.63 -7.46
CA GLU A 259 22.81 9.75 -6.56
C GLU A 259 21.93 9.42 -5.36
N VAL A 260 21.80 8.13 -5.07
CA VAL A 260 20.97 7.64 -3.97
C VAL A 260 21.77 6.63 -3.17
N VAL A 261 21.73 6.75 -1.85
CA VAL A 261 22.45 5.87 -0.93
C VAL A 261 21.47 5.37 0.12
N LEU A 262 21.48 4.07 0.36
CA LEU A 262 20.69 3.43 1.40
C LEU A 262 21.14 3.95 2.78
N GLU A 263 20.27 3.90 3.78
CA GLU A 263 20.64 4.23 5.15
C GLU A 263 21.65 3.20 5.72
N GLU A 264 22.58 3.63 6.58
CA GLU A 264 23.74 2.81 7.02
C GLU A 264 23.32 1.54 7.78
N GLU A 265 22.32 1.63 8.65
CA GLU A 265 21.77 0.47 9.37
C GLU A 265 21.19 -0.58 8.41
N ALA A 266 20.63 -0.17 7.27
CA ALA A 266 20.09 -1.07 6.25
C ALA A 266 21.14 -1.68 5.28
N HIS A 267 22.41 -1.25 5.32
CA HIS A 267 23.45 -1.77 4.40
C HIS A 267 23.72 -3.27 4.57
N ALA A 268 23.63 -3.78 5.80
CA ALA A 268 23.86 -5.20 6.08
C ALA A 268 22.84 -6.09 5.36
N ASP A 269 21.58 -5.64 5.27
CA ASP A 269 20.50 -6.38 4.62
C ASP A 269 20.44 -6.15 3.10
N ALA A 270 21.08 -5.10 2.56
CA ALA A 270 21.05 -4.78 1.13
C ALA A 270 21.42 -5.99 0.23
N ARG A 271 22.38 -6.82 0.67
CA ARG A 271 22.85 -8.01 -0.04
C ARG A 271 21.83 -9.16 -0.12
N ARG A 272 20.79 -9.12 0.72
CA ARG A 272 19.73 -10.13 0.79
C ARG A 272 18.55 -9.82 -0.15
N PHE A 273 18.57 -8.63 -0.76
CA PHE A 273 17.63 -8.21 -1.78
C PHE A 273 18.27 -8.27 -3.16
N GLY A 274 17.44 -8.46 -4.18
CA GLY A 274 17.80 -8.14 -5.56
C GLY A 274 18.20 -6.66 -5.65
N LEU A 275 17.27 -5.77 -5.30
CA LEU A 275 17.57 -4.36 -5.02
C LEU A 275 16.72 -3.89 -3.83
N HIS A 276 17.35 -3.33 -2.80
CA HIS A 276 16.62 -2.94 -1.59
C HIS A 276 15.45 -1.99 -1.93
N PRO A 277 14.19 -2.28 -1.53
CA PRO A 277 13.03 -1.51 -1.96
C PRO A 277 13.10 -0.02 -1.63
N ALA A 278 13.62 0.34 -0.44
CA ALA A 278 13.81 1.73 -0.05
C ALA A 278 14.85 2.47 -0.92
N LEU A 279 15.88 1.76 -1.41
CA LEU A 279 16.90 2.33 -2.29
C LEU A 279 16.33 2.59 -3.69
N LEU A 280 15.55 1.65 -4.22
CA LEU A 280 14.85 1.84 -5.49
C LEU A 280 13.74 2.90 -5.40
N ASP A 281 13.08 3.03 -4.25
CA ASP A 281 12.04 4.04 -4.07
C ASP A 281 12.64 5.45 -4.05
N ALA A 282 13.71 5.63 -3.27
CA ALA A 282 14.45 6.89 -3.21
C ALA A 282 15.02 7.33 -4.58
N ALA A 283 15.29 6.38 -5.49
CA ALA A 283 15.65 6.67 -6.88
C ALA A 283 14.58 7.47 -7.65
N LEU A 284 13.31 7.42 -7.24
CA LEU A 284 12.22 8.14 -7.89
C LEU A 284 12.06 9.58 -7.37
N HIS A 285 12.59 9.88 -6.17
CA HIS A 285 12.28 11.11 -5.43
C HIS A 285 12.75 12.38 -6.15
N ALA A 286 13.84 12.31 -6.91
CA ALA A 286 14.36 13.45 -7.67
C ALA A 286 13.33 14.01 -8.68
N THR A 287 12.49 13.15 -9.26
CA THR A 287 11.41 13.58 -10.17
C THR A 287 10.23 14.24 -9.46
N LEU A 288 10.02 13.90 -8.18
CA LEU A 288 8.95 14.46 -7.35
C LEU A 288 9.25 15.89 -6.88
N LEU A 289 10.51 16.34 -6.99
CA LEU A 289 10.89 17.72 -6.66
C LEU A 289 10.42 18.73 -7.70
N GLU A 290 10.21 18.31 -8.95
CA GLU A 290 9.94 19.21 -10.08
C GLU A 290 8.46 19.55 -10.34
N ASP A 291 7.50 18.98 -9.61
CA ASP A 291 6.08 19.29 -9.77
C ASP A 291 5.70 20.65 -9.14
N ASP A 292 6.18 21.73 -9.76
CA ASP A 292 5.78 23.11 -9.50
C ASP A 292 4.65 23.58 -10.44
N ARG A 293 3.96 22.65 -11.14
CA ARG A 293 2.82 22.99 -11.99
C ARG A 293 1.61 23.42 -11.13
N PRO A 294 1.17 24.69 -11.21
CA PRO A 294 0.04 25.15 -10.40
C PRO A 294 -1.24 24.43 -10.85
N GLY A 295 -1.80 23.58 -9.97
CA GLY A 295 -3.08 22.88 -10.19
C GLY A 295 -3.01 21.35 -10.20
N GLU A 296 -1.81 20.73 -10.25
CA GLU A 296 -1.60 19.27 -10.20
C GLU A 296 -0.93 18.82 -8.90
N SER A 297 -1.34 19.39 -7.76
CA SER A 297 -0.73 19.15 -6.45
C SER A 297 -1.35 17.93 -5.75
N GLY A 298 -1.10 16.73 -6.27
CA GLY A 298 -1.55 15.47 -5.67
C GLY A 298 -0.38 14.53 -5.38
N THR A 299 -0.45 13.80 -4.26
CA THR A 299 0.46 12.68 -4.00
C THR A 299 0.24 11.62 -5.08
N VAL A 300 1.29 11.26 -5.82
CA VAL A 300 1.28 10.17 -6.81
C VAL A 300 2.06 8.97 -6.29
N LEU A 301 1.60 7.77 -6.64
CA LEU A 301 2.29 6.52 -6.34
C LEU A 301 2.53 5.72 -7.63
N PRO A 302 3.58 4.88 -7.69
CA PRO A 302 3.75 3.91 -8.78
C PRO A 302 2.51 3.02 -8.91
N PHE A 303 2.08 2.76 -10.15
CA PHE A 303 0.89 1.99 -10.46
C PHE A 303 1.17 0.84 -11.41
N VAL A 304 1.91 1.07 -12.50
CA VAL A 304 2.30 0.01 -13.45
C VAL A 304 3.81 0.07 -13.69
N TRP A 305 4.47 -1.07 -13.62
CA TRP A 305 5.87 -1.25 -14.00
C TRP A 305 5.93 -2.11 -15.25
N ASN A 306 6.70 -1.70 -16.25
CA ASN A 306 6.89 -2.46 -17.49
C ASN A 306 8.39 -2.67 -17.73
N GLY A 307 8.72 -3.89 -18.13
CA GLY A 307 10.07 -4.30 -18.53
C GLY A 307 11.10 -4.02 -17.44
N VAL A 308 10.91 -4.62 -16.25
CA VAL A 308 11.90 -4.56 -15.18
C VAL A 308 12.89 -5.71 -15.35
N ALA A 309 14.18 -5.36 -15.40
CA ALA A 309 15.25 -6.33 -15.44
C ALA A 309 16.31 -5.98 -14.40
N LEU A 310 16.66 -6.96 -13.57
CA LEU A 310 17.72 -6.87 -12.59
C LEU A 310 19.01 -7.46 -13.19
N HIS A 311 20.11 -6.72 -13.09
CA HIS A 311 21.41 -7.07 -13.69
C HIS A 311 22.46 -7.43 -12.64
N ALA A 312 22.35 -6.86 -11.43
CA ALA A 312 23.24 -7.12 -10.30
C ALA A 312 22.48 -6.96 -8.99
N THR A 313 22.97 -7.58 -7.91
CA THR A 313 22.34 -7.56 -6.58
C THR A 313 23.24 -6.94 -5.52
N GLY A 314 22.64 -6.54 -4.39
CA GLY A 314 23.37 -6.10 -3.20
C GLY A 314 23.98 -4.70 -3.27
N ALA A 315 23.52 -3.86 -4.21
CA ALA A 315 23.91 -2.45 -4.25
C ALA A 315 23.36 -1.70 -3.03
N SER A 316 24.19 -0.85 -2.41
CA SER A 316 23.81 0.07 -1.32
C SER A 316 23.83 1.54 -1.76
N ALA A 317 24.40 1.82 -2.93
CA ALA A 317 24.45 3.14 -3.53
C ALA A 317 24.20 3.01 -5.04
N LEU A 318 23.45 3.97 -5.59
CA LEU A 318 23.01 3.97 -6.98
C LEU A 318 23.32 5.30 -7.66
N ARG A 319 23.71 5.21 -8.93
CA ARG A 319 23.56 6.27 -9.93
C ARG A 319 22.35 5.95 -10.78
N VAL A 320 21.46 6.93 -10.94
CA VAL A 320 20.17 6.73 -11.60
C VAL A 320 20.01 7.75 -12.72
N ARG A 321 19.45 7.31 -13.85
CA ARG A 321 18.85 8.19 -14.88
C ARG A 321 17.37 7.87 -15.01
N LEU A 322 16.56 8.91 -14.85
CA LEU A 322 15.12 8.93 -15.00
C LEU A 322 14.80 9.73 -16.26
N THR A 323 14.21 9.10 -17.27
CA THR A 323 13.85 9.78 -18.52
C THR A 323 12.34 9.92 -18.61
N ARG A 324 11.84 11.16 -18.70
CA ARG A 324 10.41 11.42 -18.80
C ARG A 324 9.89 11.04 -20.20
N GLN A 325 8.88 10.17 -20.27
CA GLN A 325 8.25 9.69 -21.51
C GLN A 325 6.79 10.16 -21.66
N GLY A 326 6.39 11.16 -20.87
CA GLY A 326 5.03 11.67 -20.78
C GLY A 326 4.76 12.28 -19.40
N PRO A 327 3.55 12.78 -19.13
CA PRO A 327 3.22 13.40 -17.84
C PRO A 327 3.33 12.41 -16.67
N GLU A 328 2.87 11.18 -16.86
CA GLU A 328 2.77 10.16 -15.80
C GLU A 328 3.75 8.97 -15.98
N LYS A 329 4.65 9.03 -16.97
CA LYS A 329 5.47 7.89 -17.41
C LYS A 329 6.97 8.21 -17.35
N LEU A 330 7.74 7.35 -16.69
CA LEU A 330 9.19 7.48 -16.50
C LEU A 330 9.91 6.19 -16.90
N ALA A 331 11.01 6.26 -17.66
CA ALA A 331 11.95 5.15 -17.81
C ALA A 331 13.08 5.28 -16.79
N ILE A 332 13.63 4.16 -16.31
CA ILE A 332 14.66 4.14 -15.26
C ILE A 332 15.85 3.30 -15.71
N ALA A 333 17.04 3.89 -15.65
CA ALA A 333 18.30 3.15 -15.74
C ALA A 333 19.07 3.35 -14.43
N VAL A 334 19.49 2.24 -13.83
CA VAL A 334 20.18 2.21 -12.54
C VAL A 334 21.54 1.55 -12.72
N ALA A 335 22.56 2.18 -12.17
CA ALA A 335 23.91 1.65 -12.07
C ALA A 335 24.46 1.78 -10.65
N ASP A 336 25.52 1.04 -10.35
CA ASP A 336 26.29 1.22 -9.13
C ASP A 336 27.22 2.44 -9.22
N GLU A 337 28.03 2.66 -8.19
CA GLU A 337 29.00 3.77 -8.12
C GLU A 337 30.11 3.70 -9.19
N SER A 338 30.33 2.53 -9.79
CA SER A 338 31.26 2.35 -10.91
C SER A 338 30.62 2.62 -12.27
N GLY A 339 29.29 2.70 -12.34
CA GLY A 339 28.52 2.82 -13.57
C GLY A 339 28.07 1.47 -14.15
N ALA A 340 28.35 0.35 -13.49
CA ALA A 340 27.90 -0.97 -13.92
C ALA A 340 26.38 -1.09 -13.74
N PRO A 341 25.63 -1.68 -14.70
CA PRO A 341 24.18 -1.75 -14.64
C PRO A 341 23.71 -2.62 -13.45
N VAL A 342 22.72 -2.11 -12.72
CA VAL A 342 22.07 -2.80 -11.59
C VAL A 342 20.63 -3.15 -11.92
N LEU A 343 19.85 -2.19 -12.44
CA LEU A 343 18.43 -2.39 -12.77
C LEU A 343 18.04 -1.51 -13.96
N SER A 344 17.17 -2.00 -14.82
CA SER A 344 16.52 -1.21 -15.87
C SER A 344 15.00 -1.38 -15.81
N VAL A 345 14.27 -0.30 -16.02
CA VAL A 345 12.81 -0.27 -16.13
C VAL A 345 12.44 0.46 -17.41
N GLU A 346 11.79 -0.24 -18.34
CA GLU A 346 11.34 0.38 -19.59
C GLU A 346 10.34 1.51 -19.34
N SER A 347 9.40 1.29 -18.42
CA SER A 347 8.60 2.38 -17.88
C SER A 347 7.91 2.08 -16.55
N VAL A 348 7.78 3.11 -15.71
CA VAL A 348 6.87 3.16 -14.57
C VAL A 348 5.81 4.23 -14.83
N LEU A 349 4.55 3.87 -14.64
CA LEU A 349 3.42 4.79 -14.61
C LEU A 349 3.07 5.13 -13.17
N THR A 350 2.78 6.40 -12.91
CA THR A 350 2.33 6.90 -11.61
C THR A 350 0.87 7.32 -11.67
N ARG A 351 0.16 7.27 -10.54
CA ARG A 351 -1.22 7.72 -10.43
C ARG A 351 -1.44 8.54 -9.16
N PRO A 352 -2.28 9.59 -9.22
CA PRO A 352 -2.71 10.31 -8.03
C PRO A 352 -3.45 9.39 -7.05
N VAL A 353 -3.18 9.58 -5.76
CA VAL A 353 -3.88 8.93 -4.66
C VAL A 353 -4.45 9.97 -3.70
N SER A 354 -5.59 9.67 -3.08
CA SER A 354 -6.21 10.49 -2.05
C SER A 354 -6.17 9.82 -0.68
N ALA A 355 -6.20 10.61 0.38
CA ALA A 355 -6.23 10.10 1.75
C ALA A 355 -7.45 9.19 2.00
N ALA A 356 -8.59 9.49 1.37
CA ALA A 356 -9.79 8.66 1.46
C ALA A 356 -9.60 7.26 0.84
N GLN A 357 -8.86 7.17 -0.27
CA GLN A 357 -8.53 5.87 -0.89
C GLN A 357 -7.63 5.02 0.02
N LEU A 358 -6.62 5.64 0.65
CA LEU A 358 -5.72 4.94 1.57
C LEU A 358 -6.42 4.50 2.85
N ALA A 359 -7.26 5.35 3.43
CA ALA A 359 -8.09 5.01 4.58
C ALA A 359 -9.03 3.83 4.28
N GLY A 360 -9.55 3.74 3.04
CA GLY A 360 -10.37 2.63 2.58
C GLY A 360 -9.63 1.30 2.44
N ALA A 361 -8.32 1.33 2.14
CA ALA A 361 -7.48 0.14 1.97
C ALA A 361 -7.03 -0.50 3.30
N GLY A 362 -7.10 0.23 4.43
CA GLY A 362 -6.67 -0.20 5.77
C GLY A 362 -7.52 -1.30 6.44
N GLY A 363 -8.48 -1.90 5.73
CA GLY A 363 -8.99 -3.25 5.98
C GLY A 363 -9.78 -3.56 7.26
N ALA A 364 -9.77 -2.73 8.31
CA ALA A 364 -10.48 -3.05 9.55
C ALA A 364 -11.80 -2.27 9.77
N ALA A 365 -11.94 -1.06 9.23
CA ALA A 365 -13.09 -0.18 9.54
C ALA A 365 -14.17 -0.11 8.44
N VAL A 366 -13.83 -0.48 7.19
CA VAL A 366 -14.70 -0.21 6.03
C VAL A 366 -15.69 -1.34 5.76
N HIS A 367 -15.37 -2.58 6.14
CA HIS A 367 -16.25 -3.73 5.87
C HIS A 367 -17.56 -3.73 6.69
N ASP A 368 -17.61 -3.00 7.81
CA ASP A 368 -18.82 -2.82 8.65
C ASP A 368 -19.45 -1.41 8.53
N SER A 369 -19.03 -0.61 7.54
CA SER A 369 -19.56 0.74 7.33
C SER A 369 -20.80 0.75 6.44
N LEU A 370 -21.80 1.57 6.81
CA LEU A 370 -22.96 1.85 5.95
C LEU A 370 -22.58 2.89 4.88
N PHE A 371 -22.58 2.48 3.61
CA PHE A 371 -22.33 3.40 2.50
C PHE A 371 -23.60 4.16 2.12
N ARG A 372 -23.44 5.44 1.74
CA ARG A 372 -24.50 6.29 1.20
C ARG A 372 -24.17 6.67 -0.25
N VAL A 373 -25.15 6.56 -1.14
CA VAL A 373 -25.04 7.07 -2.51
C VAL A 373 -25.18 8.58 -2.49
N GLU A 374 -24.14 9.29 -2.93
CA GLU A 374 -24.14 10.74 -3.14
C GLU A 374 -24.05 11.04 -4.64
N TRP A 375 -25.02 11.82 -5.15
CA TRP A 375 -25.07 12.21 -6.55
C TRP A 375 -24.34 13.53 -6.74
N THR A 376 -23.24 13.50 -7.50
CA THR A 376 -22.51 14.73 -7.86
C THR A 376 -23.00 15.25 -9.22
N PRO A 377 -23.36 16.55 -9.34
CA PRO A 377 -23.74 17.14 -10.61
C PRO A 377 -22.61 17.03 -11.64
N CYS A 378 -22.89 16.42 -12.78
CA CYS A 378 -21.97 16.39 -13.92
C CYS A 378 -22.33 17.54 -14.88
N ALA A 379 -21.39 18.46 -15.10
CA ALA A 379 -21.57 19.54 -16.08
C ALA A 379 -21.37 18.97 -17.49
N VAL A 380 -22.38 19.10 -18.36
CA VAL A 380 -22.27 18.70 -19.77
C VAL A 380 -21.60 19.84 -20.54
N PRO A 381 -20.42 19.62 -21.16
CA PRO A 381 -19.77 20.64 -21.99
C PRO A 381 -20.67 21.04 -23.17
N ALA A 382 -20.72 22.33 -23.49
CA ALA A 382 -21.51 22.83 -24.62
C ALA A 382 -20.94 22.41 -25.98
N ASP A 383 -19.62 22.19 -26.06
CA ASP A 383 -18.89 21.81 -27.27
C ASP A 383 -18.21 20.43 -27.10
N ALA A 384 -19.03 19.38 -27.02
CA ALA A 384 -18.53 18.02 -27.09
C ALA A 384 -18.23 17.63 -28.56
N PRO A 385 -17.15 16.90 -28.84
CA PRO A 385 -16.89 16.37 -30.18
C PRO A 385 -18.08 15.52 -30.64
N GLY A 386 -18.55 15.75 -31.88
CA GLY A 386 -19.73 15.11 -32.42
C GLY A 386 -19.51 13.62 -32.67
N LEU A 387 -19.88 12.79 -31.70
CA LEU A 387 -20.02 11.36 -31.92
C LEU A 387 -21.24 11.11 -32.81
N SER A 388 -21.10 10.23 -33.81
CA SER A 388 -22.25 9.78 -34.58
C SER A 388 -23.14 8.90 -33.68
N SER A 389 -24.44 9.14 -33.67
CA SER A 389 -25.37 8.33 -32.86
C SER A 389 -26.67 8.00 -33.59
N ARG A 390 -27.16 6.76 -33.44
CA ARG A 390 -28.48 6.32 -33.95
C ARG A 390 -29.28 5.52 -32.92
N PRO A 391 -30.63 5.48 -33.01
CA PRO A 391 -31.46 4.60 -32.21
C PRO A 391 -31.19 3.12 -32.50
N TRP A 392 -31.39 2.25 -31.50
CA TRP A 392 -31.24 0.79 -31.65
C TRP A 392 -32.13 0.22 -32.76
N GLU A 393 -33.35 0.72 -32.87
CA GLU A 393 -34.37 0.24 -33.82
C GLU A 393 -33.97 0.47 -35.28
N GLU A 394 -33.14 1.47 -35.57
CA GLU A 394 -32.64 1.76 -36.92
C GLU A 394 -31.42 0.93 -37.29
N VAL A 395 -30.74 0.34 -36.29
CA VAL A 395 -29.49 -0.41 -36.46
C VAL A 395 -29.74 -1.93 -36.44
N SER A 396 -30.75 -2.39 -35.69
CA SER A 396 -31.13 -3.81 -35.64
C SER A 396 -31.56 -4.36 -37.00
N ASP A 397 -32.16 -3.53 -37.87
CA ASP A 397 -32.76 -3.93 -39.15
C ASP A 397 -31.77 -4.22 -40.30
N GLY A 398 -30.46 -4.35 -40.02
CA GLY A 398 -29.52 -5.05 -40.93
C GLY A 398 -28.61 -4.21 -41.83
N GLY A 399 -28.21 -3.00 -41.42
CA GLY A 399 -27.16 -2.22 -42.11
C GLY A 399 -25.73 -2.53 -41.63
N ASP A 400 -24.73 -2.40 -42.51
CA ASP A 400 -23.29 -2.52 -42.18
C ASP A 400 -22.68 -1.21 -41.62
N ASP A 401 -23.36 -0.07 -41.79
CA ASP A 401 -22.95 1.23 -41.25
C ASP A 401 -23.45 1.40 -39.81
N VAL A 402 -22.56 1.15 -38.84
CA VAL A 402 -22.84 1.28 -37.40
C VAL A 402 -22.19 2.56 -36.87
N PRO A 403 -22.95 3.46 -36.19
CA PRO A 403 -22.39 4.70 -35.63
C PRO A 403 -21.45 4.42 -34.45
N ASP A 404 -20.81 5.47 -33.91
CA ASP A 404 -19.96 5.37 -32.71
C ASP A 404 -20.77 5.03 -31.45
N LEU A 405 -22.04 5.43 -31.42
CA LEU A 405 -22.96 5.26 -30.29
C LEU A 405 -24.35 4.82 -30.75
N VAL A 406 -24.85 3.71 -30.23
CA VAL A 406 -26.23 3.25 -30.44
C VAL A 406 -27.03 3.46 -29.18
N VAL A 407 -28.20 4.08 -29.28
CA VAL A 407 -29.02 4.46 -28.13
C VAL A 407 -30.30 3.62 -28.07
N LEU A 408 -30.43 2.78 -27.05
CA LEU A 408 -31.65 2.06 -26.72
C LEU A 408 -32.44 2.85 -25.67
N ARG A 409 -33.57 3.45 -26.08
CA ARG A 409 -34.43 4.22 -25.17
C ARG A 409 -35.49 3.32 -24.55
N THR A 410 -35.67 3.46 -23.25
CA THR A 410 -36.73 2.77 -22.52
C THR A 410 -37.91 3.72 -22.29
N GLU A 411 -39.12 3.18 -22.49
CA GLU A 411 -40.35 3.88 -22.13
C GLU A 411 -40.65 3.66 -20.64
N PRO A 412 -40.99 4.70 -19.88
CA PRO A 412 -41.20 4.59 -18.45
C PRO A 412 -42.46 3.79 -18.12
N GLY A 413 -42.41 2.98 -17.06
CA GLY A 413 -43.53 2.16 -16.64
C GLY A 413 -43.51 1.82 -15.14
N SER A 414 -44.69 1.79 -14.51
CA SER A 414 -44.84 1.49 -13.08
C SER A 414 -45.60 0.19 -12.77
N GLY A 415 -46.19 -0.45 -13.79
CA GLY A 415 -46.92 -1.72 -13.63
C GLY A 415 -46.03 -2.94 -13.88
N LEU A 416 -46.41 -4.09 -13.30
CA LEU A 416 -45.68 -5.35 -13.45
C LEU A 416 -45.49 -5.76 -14.92
N ASP A 417 -46.55 -5.63 -15.74
CA ASP A 417 -46.49 -5.96 -17.16
C ASP A 417 -45.51 -5.06 -17.91
N ALA A 418 -45.45 -3.77 -17.55
CA ALA A 418 -44.51 -2.83 -18.14
C ALA A 418 -43.06 -3.15 -17.74
N VAL A 419 -42.83 -3.51 -16.47
CA VAL A 419 -41.51 -3.96 -15.98
C VAL A 419 -41.04 -5.19 -16.74
N HIS A 420 -41.90 -6.21 -16.87
CA HIS A 420 -41.57 -7.43 -17.62
C HIS A 420 -41.29 -7.13 -19.09
N ALA A 421 -42.17 -6.37 -19.75
CA ALA A 421 -42.02 -6.06 -21.17
C ALA A 421 -40.75 -5.26 -21.48
N VAL A 422 -40.42 -4.25 -20.66
CA VAL A 422 -39.21 -3.42 -20.84
C VAL A 422 -37.95 -4.23 -20.55
N THR A 423 -37.93 -5.03 -19.48
CA THR A 423 -36.77 -5.86 -19.13
C THR A 423 -36.49 -6.91 -20.21
N HIS A 424 -37.53 -7.59 -20.72
CA HIS A 424 -37.38 -8.55 -21.81
C HIS A 424 -36.87 -7.91 -23.10
N ARG A 425 -37.36 -6.71 -23.44
CA ARG A 425 -36.91 -5.97 -24.62
C ARG A 425 -35.43 -5.59 -24.53
N VAL A 426 -35.01 -5.06 -23.38
CA VAL A 426 -33.61 -4.70 -23.15
C VAL A 426 -32.72 -5.93 -23.15
N LEU A 427 -33.15 -7.03 -22.51
CA LEU A 427 -32.40 -8.29 -22.52
C LEU A 427 -32.20 -8.82 -23.95
N ALA A 428 -33.27 -8.83 -24.76
CA ALA A 428 -33.18 -9.27 -26.15
C ALA A 428 -32.21 -8.39 -26.97
N ALA A 429 -32.30 -7.07 -26.83
CA ALA A 429 -31.40 -6.13 -27.51
C ALA A 429 -29.92 -6.31 -27.09
N VAL A 430 -29.65 -6.55 -25.79
CA VAL A 430 -28.29 -6.81 -25.30
C VAL A 430 -27.77 -8.15 -25.79
N GLN A 431 -28.59 -9.20 -25.82
CA GLN A 431 -28.20 -10.51 -26.35
C GLN A 431 -27.88 -10.43 -27.85
N GLU A 432 -28.68 -9.71 -28.63
CA GLU A 432 -28.43 -9.46 -30.05
C GLU A 432 -27.16 -8.62 -30.26
N TRP A 433 -26.97 -7.58 -29.45
CA TRP A 433 -25.76 -6.75 -29.46
C TRP A 433 -24.49 -7.58 -29.24
N LEU A 434 -24.49 -8.44 -28.22
CA LEU A 434 -23.33 -9.26 -27.87
C LEU A 434 -23.03 -10.36 -28.88
N ALA A 435 -24.04 -10.79 -29.65
CA ALA A 435 -23.86 -11.79 -30.70
C ALA A 435 -23.33 -11.21 -32.02
N GLY A 436 -23.38 -9.89 -32.22
CA GLY A 436 -23.01 -9.24 -33.48
C GLY A 436 -21.56 -8.76 -33.53
N GLU A 437 -20.72 -9.40 -34.35
CA GLU A 437 -19.32 -8.96 -34.57
C GLU A 437 -19.21 -7.53 -35.14
N ARG A 438 -20.23 -7.05 -35.85
CA ARG A 438 -20.29 -5.66 -36.37
C ARG A 438 -20.33 -4.57 -35.28
N PHE A 439 -20.61 -4.94 -34.03
CA PHE A 439 -20.77 -4.01 -32.91
C PHE A 439 -19.52 -3.86 -32.06
N LEU A 440 -18.43 -4.57 -32.38
CA LEU A 440 -17.19 -4.60 -31.57
C LEU A 440 -16.52 -3.23 -31.39
N ALA A 441 -16.70 -2.32 -32.34
CA ALA A 441 -16.13 -0.97 -32.31
C ALA A 441 -17.11 0.11 -31.82
N THR A 442 -18.36 -0.26 -31.51
CA THR A 442 -19.44 0.67 -31.15
C THR A 442 -19.83 0.54 -29.68
N ARG A 443 -20.43 1.59 -29.12
CA ARG A 443 -20.98 1.58 -27.76
C ARG A 443 -22.50 1.51 -27.76
N LEU A 444 -23.08 0.63 -26.94
CA LEU A 444 -24.51 0.62 -26.66
C LEU A 444 -24.80 1.44 -25.39
N LEU A 445 -25.71 2.41 -25.52
CA LEU A 445 -26.23 3.24 -24.44
C LEU A 445 -27.68 2.88 -24.16
N VAL A 446 -27.96 2.30 -22.99
CA VAL A 446 -29.34 2.11 -22.51
C VAL A 446 -29.76 3.34 -21.72
N ALA A 447 -30.72 4.08 -22.26
CA ALA A 447 -31.20 5.33 -21.67
C ALA A 447 -32.52 5.12 -20.93
N THR A 448 -32.51 5.41 -19.62
CA THR A 448 -33.69 5.40 -18.74
C THR A 448 -34.03 6.79 -18.23
N ARG A 449 -35.29 7.02 -17.83
CA ARG A 449 -35.77 8.31 -17.32
C ARG A 449 -36.60 8.11 -16.05
N GLY A 450 -36.17 8.70 -14.93
CA GLY A 450 -36.89 8.57 -13.66
C GLY A 450 -36.77 7.18 -13.00
N ALA A 451 -35.83 6.36 -13.50
CA ALA A 451 -35.49 5.03 -13.01
C ALA A 451 -34.75 5.03 -11.67
N VAL A 452 -34.15 6.16 -11.30
CA VAL A 452 -33.44 6.35 -10.04
C VAL A 452 -33.88 7.67 -9.43
N ALA A 453 -34.14 7.66 -8.12
CA ALA A 453 -34.59 8.83 -7.36
C ALA A 453 -33.45 9.47 -6.56
N LEU A 454 -33.47 10.80 -6.44
CA LEU A 454 -32.63 11.52 -5.50
C LEU A 454 -33.22 11.43 -4.07
N PRO A 455 -32.44 11.76 -3.02
CA PRO A 455 -32.96 11.77 -1.65
C PRO A 455 -34.22 12.63 -1.52
N GLY A 456 -35.34 12.02 -1.10
CA GLY A 456 -36.64 12.69 -0.94
C GLY A 456 -37.56 12.62 -2.18
N GLU A 457 -37.14 11.99 -3.27
CA GLU A 457 -37.95 11.78 -4.47
C GLU A 457 -38.48 10.34 -4.56
N ALA A 458 -39.59 10.15 -5.26
CA ALA A 458 -40.12 8.84 -5.59
C ALA A 458 -39.61 8.38 -6.98
N VAL A 459 -39.32 7.08 -7.11
CA VAL A 459 -39.00 6.47 -8.41
C VAL A 459 -40.26 6.44 -9.27
N ALA A 460 -40.25 7.16 -10.38
CA ALA A 460 -41.40 7.30 -11.28
C ALA A 460 -41.44 6.22 -12.37
N ASP A 461 -40.31 5.54 -12.62
CA ASP A 461 -40.15 4.51 -13.64
C ASP A 461 -39.60 3.22 -13.02
N LEU A 462 -40.48 2.33 -12.58
CA LEU A 462 -40.10 1.04 -12.00
C LEU A 462 -39.54 0.08 -13.06
N ALA A 463 -39.98 0.20 -14.31
CA ALA A 463 -39.49 -0.59 -15.43
C ALA A 463 -38.03 -0.23 -15.76
N GLY A 464 -37.71 1.06 -15.85
CA GLY A 464 -36.34 1.54 -15.97
C GLY A 464 -35.49 1.25 -14.74
N ALA A 465 -36.06 1.25 -13.53
CA ALA A 465 -35.35 0.86 -12.31
C ALA A 465 -34.93 -0.62 -12.33
N ALA A 466 -35.80 -1.50 -12.83
CA ALA A 466 -35.47 -2.92 -13.03
C ALA A 466 -34.36 -3.10 -14.06
N VAL A 467 -34.42 -2.39 -15.19
CA VAL A 467 -33.34 -2.36 -16.20
C VAL A 467 -32.03 -1.87 -15.61
N TRP A 468 -32.07 -0.81 -14.79
CA TRP A 468 -30.89 -0.27 -14.11
C TRP A 468 -30.31 -1.30 -13.16
N GLY A 469 -31.14 -1.97 -12.35
CA GLY A 469 -30.70 -3.04 -11.44
C GLY A 469 -30.14 -4.28 -12.15
N SER A 470 -30.65 -4.64 -13.33
CA SER A 470 -30.15 -5.79 -14.11
C SER A 470 -28.89 -5.48 -14.93
N SER A 471 -28.69 -4.21 -15.30
CA SER A 471 -27.52 -3.74 -16.05
C SER A 471 -26.42 -3.16 -15.16
N ALA A 472 -26.72 -2.89 -13.88
CA ALA A 472 -25.74 -2.47 -12.89
C ALA A 472 -24.78 -3.64 -12.60
N PRO A 473 -23.47 -3.48 -12.84
CA PRO A 473 -22.51 -4.55 -12.62
C PRO A 473 -22.45 -4.89 -11.13
N ARG A 474 -22.77 -6.14 -10.77
CA ARG A 474 -22.64 -6.65 -9.40
C ARG A 474 -21.18 -6.89 -8.96
N SER A 475 -20.21 -6.55 -9.81
CA SER A 475 -18.80 -6.35 -9.51
C SER A 475 -18.21 -5.52 -10.65
N TRP A 476 -17.30 -4.59 -10.35
CA TRP A 476 -16.69 -3.55 -11.19
C TRP A 476 -15.91 -4.01 -12.45
N ARG A 477 -16.28 -5.13 -13.07
CA ARG A 477 -15.76 -5.56 -14.37
C ARG A 477 -16.83 -5.32 -15.43
N THR A 478 -16.67 -4.26 -16.21
CA THR A 478 -17.40 -4.08 -17.47
C THR A 478 -16.50 -4.59 -18.60
N PRO A 479 -16.98 -5.45 -19.51
CA PRO A 479 -16.32 -5.64 -20.80
C PRO A 479 -16.33 -4.31 -21.55
N ALA A 480 -15.29 -4.04 -22.35
CA ALA A 480 -15.25 -2.85 -23.20
C ALA A 480 -16.50 -2.83 -24.12
N GLY A 481 -17.26 -1.72 -24.10
CA GLY A 481 -18.40 -1.48 -25.02
C GLY A 481 -19.77 -1.25 -24.38
N PHE A 482 -19.95 -1.45 -23.07
CA PHE A 482 -21.25 -1.30 -22.39
C PHE A 482 -21.28 -0.09 -21.44
N CYS A 483 -22.26 0.82 -21.60
CA CYS A 483 -22.43 1.97 -20.72
C CYS A 483 -23.93 2.19 -20.42
N SER A 484 -24.34 2.09 -19.15
CA SER A 484 -25.69 2.48 -18.72
C SER A 484 -25.66 3.92 -18.18
N SER A 485 -26.64 4.74 -18.57
CA SER A 485 -26.74 6.13 -18.12
C SER A 485 -28.18 6.51 -17.83
N THR A 486 -28.40 7.21 -16.72
CA THR A 486 -29.71 7.73 -16.31
C THR A 486 -29.64 9.25 -16.24
N ALA A 487 -30.54 9.94 -16.93
CA ALA A 487 -30.60 11.40 -16.93
C ALA A 487 -31.85 11.90 -16.21
N THR A 488 -31.67 12.58 -15.07
CA THR A 488 -32.72 13.27 -14.33
C THR A 488 -32.74 14.74 -14.74
N TRP A 489 -33.70 15.13 -15.59
CA TRP A 489 -33.83 16.52 -16.05
C TRP A 489 -34.74 17.31 -15.11
N THR A 490 -34.18 18.22 -14.31
CA THR A 490 -34.99 19.23 -13.60
C THR A 490 -35.36 20.35 -14.57
N ARG A 491 -36.60 20.36 -15.05
CA ARG A 491 -37.13 21.45 -15.88
C ARG A 491 -37.31 22.68 -14.98
N ARG A 492 -36.41 23.68 -15.05
CA ARG A 492 -36.65 25.00 -14.44
C ARG A 492 -37.81 25.68 -15.17
N THR A 493 -39.03 25.52 -14.68
CA THR A 493 -40.16 26.37 -15.05
C THR A 493 -39.93 27.76 -14.47
N ARG A 494 -39.83 28.78 -15.33
CA ARG A 494 -39.87 30.20 -14.92
C ARG A 494 -41.14 30.44 -14.10
N PRO A 495 -41.08 31.12 -12.93
CA PRO A 495 -42.28 31.56 -12.26
C PRO A 495 -42.98 32.64 -13.10
N PRO A 496 -44.33 32.73 -13.09
CA PRO A 496 -45.05 33.79 -13.79
C PRO A 496 -44.66 35.17 -13.21
N PRO A 497 -44.69 36.23 -14.03
CA PRO A 497 -44.31 37.57 -13.59
C PRO A 497 -45.26 38.06 -12.48
N ARG A 498 -44.67 38.61 -11.41
CA ARG A 498 -45.39 39.29 -10.33
C ARG A 498 -46.15 40.51 -10.90
N PRO A 499 -47.41 40.76 -10.52
CA PRO A 499 -48.08 42.01 -10.87
C PRO A 499 -47.46 43.18 -10.10
N SER A 500 -47.15 44.24 -10.83
CA SER A 500 -46.62 45.53 -10.36
C SER A 500 -47.61 46.26 -9.42
N PRO A 501 -47.12 47.15 -8.54
CA PRO A 501 -47.90 47.68 -7.41
C PRO A 501 -48.87 48.80 -7.85
N ARG A 502 -50.07 48.81 -7.27
CA ARG A 502 -50.93 50.01 -7.26
C ARG A 502 -50.70 50.81 -5.97
N PRO A 503 -50.71 52.16 -6.05
CA PRO A 503 -50.33 53.04 -4.94
C PRO A 503 -51.50 53.37 -4.02
N GLY A 504 -51.18 53.58 -2.72
CA GLY A 504 -51.79 54.50 -1.76
C GLY A 504 -53.31 54.47 -1.49
N ASN A 505 -53.70 54.21 -0.23
CA ASN A 505 -54.14 55.30 0.67
C ASN A 505 -54.64 54.81 2.04
N HIS A 506 -54.14 55.51 3.07
CA HIS A 506 -54.77 56.03 4.29
C HIS A 506 -55.78 55.26 5.17
N ASN A 507 -55.47 55.39 6.47
CA ASN A 507 -56.33 55.59 7.64
C ASN A 507 -57.39 54.53 7.99
N SER A 508 -57.15 53.76 9.05
CA SER A 508 -57.50 54.08 10.46
C SER A 508 -57.23 52.88 11.35
#